data_AF-A0A519VKB7-F1
#
_entry.id   AF-A0A519VKB7-F1
#
_cell.length_a   1.000
_cell.length_b   1.000
_cell.length_c   1.000
_cell.angle_alpha   90.00
_cell.angle_beta   90.00
_cell.angle_gamma   90.00
#
_symmetry.space_group_name_H-M   'P 1'
#
loop_
_entity.id
_entity.type
_entity.pdbx_description
1 polymer ?
#
loop_
_entity_poly.entity_id
_entity_poly.type
_entity_poly.pdbx_seq_one_letter_code
_entity_poly.pdbx_strand_id
1 'polypeptide(L)'
;MKIYKNLKLGWVGLAIAAMAPISCKKVLESEYRSNIGPEYFLTADGLQAGLNASYATTRFFWGSEGFTSSQVAGTDEVVRGGDGGLDFHSYTNITPQNGTIQGVWDNSYIPINNLNGVLEFGPQASVSDAVKNQLLGEAKFLRAFYYFLLVQTFGDVHYRTSRRK
;
A
#
# COMPACT_ATOMS: atom_id res chain seq x y z
N MET A 1 -58.74 -33.25 15.96
CA MET A 1 -57.80 -33.04 14.83
C MET A 1 -56.84 -31.82 15.00
N LYS A 2 -56.64 -31.26 16.22
CA LYS A 2 -55.74 -30.09 16.42
C LYS A 2 -54.31 -30.44 16.89
N ILE A 3 -54.13 -31.60 17.54
CA ILE A 3 -52.85 -32.01 18.16
C ILE A 3 -51.77 -32.35 17.11
N TYR A 4 -52.14 -32.97 15.99
CA TYR A 4 -51.21 -33.34 14.91
C TYR A 4 -50.64 -32.14 14.13
N LYS A 5 -51.30 -30.96 14.15
CA LYS A 5 -50.79 -29.74 13.50
C LYS A 5 -49.64 -29.13 14.30
N ASN A 6 -49.74 -29.12 15.62
CA ASN A 6 -48.71 -28.57 16.50
C ASN A 6 -47.47 -29.47 16.57
N LEU A 7 -47.67 -30.79 16.46
CA LEU A 7 -46.55 -31.75 16.37
C LEU A 7 -45.77 -31.55 15.07
N LYS A 8 -46.45 -31.41 13.92
CA LYS A 8 -45.80 -31.10 12.63
C LYS A 8 -45.06 -29.76 12.64
N LEU A 9 -45.57 -28.75 13.33
CA LEU A 9 -44.93 -27.44 13.48
C LEU A 9 -43.65 -27.52 14.32
N GLY A 10 -43.62 -28.37 15.36
CA GLY A 10 -42.44 -28.65 16.16
C GLY A 10 -41.31 -29.35 15.39
N TRP A 11 -41.66 -30.31 14.52
CA TRP A 11 -40.68 -30.98 13.66
C TRP A 11 -40.06 -30.06 12.60
N VAL A 12 -40.83 -29.11 12.07
CA VAL A 12 -40.31 -28.07 11.15
C VAL A 12 -39.38 -27.10 11.90
N GLY A 13 -39.72 -26.70 13.13
CA GLY A 13 -38.85 -25.87 13.97
C GLY A 13 -37.52 -26.54 14.31
N LEU A 14 -37.54 -27.85 14.59
CA LEU A 14 -36.32 -28.63 14.88
C LEU A 14 -35.43 -28.81 13.65
N ALA A 15 -36.03 -28.99 12.46
CA ALA A 15 -35.30 -29.07 11.20
C ALA A 15 -34.63 -27.74 10.80
N ILE A 16 -35.27 -26.60 11.08
CA ILE A 16 -34.70 -25.26 10.85
C ILE A 16 -33.55 -24.98 11.83
N ALA A 17 -33.70 -25.37 13.10
CA ALA A 17 -32.63 -25.22 14.10
C ALA A 17 -31.40 -26.09 13.78
N ALA A 18 -31.58 -27.25 13.15
CA ALA A 18 -30.49 -28.13 12.71
C ALA A 18 -29.68 -27.58 11.52
N MET A 19 -30.18 -26.57 10.79
CA MET A 19 -29.48 -25.93 9.66
C MET A 19 -28.64 -24.71 10.09
N ALA A 20 -28.79 -24.21 11.32
CA ALA A 20 -28.05 -23.06 11.83
C ALA A 20 -26.51 -23.22 11.90
N PRO A 21 -25.89 -24.41 12.07
CA PRO A 21 -24.44 -24.52 12.14
C PRO A 21 -23.74 -24.62 10.77
N ILE A 22 -24.45 -24.61 9.64
CA ILE A 22 -23.84 -24.57 8.29
C ILE A 22 -23.46 -23.12 7.95
N SER A 23 -22.68 -22.49 8.83
CA SER A 23 -22.06 -21.19 8.55
C SER A 23 -20.92 -21.43 7.57
N CYS A 24 -21.02 -20.87 6.36
CA CYS A 24 -19.99 -20.91 5.32
C CYS A 24 -18.69 -20.22 5.75
N LYS A 25 -17.85 -20.89 6.56
CA LYS A 25 -16.54 -20.33 6.98
C LYS A 25 -15.57 -20.16 5.81
N LYS A 26 -15.69 -20.97 4.75
CA LYS A 26 -14.77 -20.98 3.60
C LYS A 26 -14.95 -19.83 2.60
N VAL A 27 -16.03 -19.05 2.70
CA VAL A 27 -16.24 -17.87 1.82
C VAL A 27 -15.32 -16.71 2.22
N LEU A 28 -14.82 -16.70 3.46
CA LEU A 28 -14.01 -15.61 4.01
C LEU A 28 -12.50 -15.91 4.02
N GLU A 29 -12.08 -17.13 3.66
CA GLU A 29 -10.66 -17.43 3.44
C GLU A 29 -10.31 -17.08 1.99
N SER A 30 -9.79 -15.87 1.80
CA SER A 30 -9.24 -15.46 0.51
C SER A 30 -7.88 -16.14 0.31
N GLU A 31 -7.80 -17.09 -0.62
CA GLU A 31 -6.50 -17.55 -1.11
C GLU A 31 -5.81 -16.42 -1.87
N TYR A 32 -4.52 -16.20 -1.59
CA TYR A 32 -3.73 -15.19 -2.28
C TYR A 32 -3.54 -15.59 -3.75
N ARG A 33 -4.18 -14.88 -4.67
CA ARG A 33 -4.09 -15.16 -6.13
C ARG A 33 -2.67 -15.02 -6.70
N SER A 34 -1.77 -14.35 -5.99
CA SER A 34 -0.38 -14.12 -6.37
C SER A 34 0.61 -15.17 -5.84
N ASN A 35 0.16 -16.19 -5.09
CA ASN A 35 1.02 -17.16 -4.38
C ASN A 35 2.07 -16.54 -3.43
N ILE A 36 1.98 -15.24 -3.13
CA ILE A 36 2.84 -14.51 -2.21
C ILE A 36 1.93 -13.85 -1.18
N GLY A 37 1.80 -14.45 -0.01
CA GLY A 37 1.14 -13.86 1.14
C GLY A 37 2.13 -13.21 2.12
N PRO A 38 1.63 -12.68 3.25
CA PRO A 38 2.43 -12.08 4.31
C PRO A 38 3.58 -12.96 4.81
N GLU A 39 3.42 -14.28 4.73
CA GLU A 39 4.41 -15.28 5.09
C GLU A 39 5.73 -15.13 4.33
N TYR A 40 5.73 -14.56 3.12
CA TYR A 40 6.96 -14.36 2.36
C TYR A 40 7.92 -13.39 3.08
N PHE A 41 7.39 -12.38 3.77
CA PHE A 41 8.18 -11.44 4.56
C PHE A 41 8.80 -12.05 5.82
N LEU A 42 8.54 -13.32 6.13
CA LEU A 42 9.23 -14.04 7.21
C LEU A 42 10.61 -14.58 6.78
N THR A 43 10.93 -14.48 5.49
CA THR A 43 12.21 -14.92 4.91
C THR A 43 13.15 -13.74 4.64
N ALA A 44 14.46 -13.98 4.64
CA ALA A 44 15.45 -12.97 4.25
C ALA A 44 15.17 -12.43 2.85
N ASP A 45 14.89 -13.33 1.92
CA ASP A 45 14.63 -13.00 0.52
C ASP A 45 13.37 -12.14 0.39
N GLY A 46 12.31 -12.44 1.15
CA GLY A 46 11.08 -11.64 1.12
C GLY A 46 11.27 -10.24 1.69
N LEU A 47 12.04 -10.09 2.76
CA LEU A 47 12.40 -8.76 3.28
C LEU A 47 13.24 -7.97 2.28
N GLN A 48 14.25 -8.62 1.68
CA GLN A 48 15.10 -7.99 0.68
C GLN A 48 14.32 -7.62 -0.60
N ALA A 49 13.42 -8.50 -1.06
CA ALA A 49 12.56 -8.22 -2.20
C ALA A 49 11.63 -7.03 -1.93
N GLY A 50 11.08 -6.95 -0.72
CA GLY A 50 10.30 -5.80 -0.26
C GLY A 50 11.11 -4.50 -0.33
N LEU A 51 12.34 -4.49 0.18
CA LEU A 51 13.23 -3.33 0.09
C LEU A 51 13.58 -2.99 -1.35
N ASN A 52 13.99 -3.98 -2.16
CA ASN A 52 14.39 -3.77 -3.55
C ASN A 52 13.26 -3.18 -4.38
N ALA A 53 12.02 -3.67 -4.21
CA ALA A 53 10.84 -3.12 -4.87
C ALA A 53 10.62 -1.65 -4.46
N SER A 54 10.79 -1.34 -3.17
CA SER A 54 10.69 0.03 -2.67
C SER A 54 11.81 0.93 -3.16
N TYR A 55 13.06 0.46 -3.24
CA TYR A 55 14.15 1.23 -3.85
C TYR A 55 13.90 1.47 -5.34
N ALA A 56 13.40 0.49 -6.08
CA ALA A 56 13.16 0.62 -7.52
C ALA A 56 12.23 1.79 -7.86
N THR A 57 11.29 2.15 -6.97
CA THR A 57 10.38 3.29 -7.15
C THR A 57 11.09 4.64 -7.12
N THR A 58 12.26 4.76 -6.47
CA THR A 58 13.06 6.01 -6.44
C THR A 58 13.41 6.53 -7.84
N ARG A 59 13.52 5.62 -8.83
CA ARG A 59 13.79 5.99 -10.22
C ARG A 59 12.76 6.96 -10.81
N PHE A 60 11.53 6.98 -10.31
CA PHE A 60 10.50 7.86 -10.84
C PHE A 60 10.67 9.31 -10.40
N PHE A 61 11.35 9.54 -9.27
CA PHE A 61 11.66 10.87 -8.77
C PHE A 61 12.89 11.44 -9.50
N TRP A 62 14.00 10.71 -9.58
CA TRP A 62 15.25 11.26 -10.16
C TRP A 62 15.61 10.75 -11.54
N GLY A 63 14.86 9.80 -12.09
CA GLY A 63 15.09 9.25 -13.43
C GLY A 63 14.14 9.79 -14.50
N SER A 64 13.14 10.61 -14.12
CA SER A 64 12.23 11.25 -15.06
C SER A 64 12.23 12.77 -14.89
N GLU A 65 12.01 13.48 -15.99
CA GLU A 65 11.95 14.95 -15.98
C GLU A 65 10.81 15.46 -15.09
N GLY A 66 9.66 14.78 -15.12
CA GLY A 66 8.41 15.27 -14.50
C GLY A 66 8.57 15.67 -13.04
N PHE A 67 9.17 14.82 -12.20
CA PHE A 67 9.37 15.17 -10.79
C PHE A 67 10.34 16.34 -10.62
N THR A 68 11.45 16.36 -11.36
CA THR A 68 12.39 17.50 -11.27
C THR A 68 11.69 18.79 -11.67
N SER A 69 10.95 18.78 -12.78
CA SER A 69 10.17 19.94 -13.23
C SER A 69 9.11 20.35 -12.22
N SER A 70 8.48 19.44 -11.47
CA SER A 70 7.52 19.84 -10.43
C SER A 70 8.18 20.51 -9.22
N GLN A 71 9.49 20.34 -9.02
CA GLN A 71 10.23 20.97 -7.93
C GLN A 71 10.83 22.34 -8.31
N VAL A 72 11.28 22.51 -9.55
CA VAL A 72 12.02 23.72 -9.96
C VAL A 72 11.28 24.59 -10.98
N ALA A 73 10.32 24.06 -11.74
CA ALA A 73 9.62 24.89 -12.74
C ALA A 73 8.76 25.97 -12.06
N GLY A 74 8.73 27.15 -12.68
CA GLY A 74 8.07 28.33 -12.15
C GLY A 74 8.93 29.16 -11.17
N THR A 75 10.15 28.71 -10.89
CA THR A 75 11.18 29.50 -10.19
C THR A 75 12.02 30.33 -11.17
N ASP A 76 12.95 31.12 -10.65
CA ASP A 76 13.95 31.88 -11.43
C ASP A 76 15.15 31.04 -11.90
N GLU A 77 15.24 29.77 -11.48
CA GLU A 77 16.34 28.87 -11.84
C GLU A 77 16.18 28.28 -13.26
N VAL A 78 14.94 28.09 -13.71
CA VAL A 78 14.65 27.42 -14.99
C VAL A 78 13.59 28.16 -15.80
N VAL A 79 13.87 28.30 -17.10
CA VAL A 79 12.92 28.87 -18.07
C VAL A 79 12.30 27.75 -18.92
N ARG A 80 11.05 27.94 -19.32
CA ARG A 80 10.33 27.01 -20.18
C ARG A 80 11.06 26.80 -21.51
N GLY A 81 11.15 25.54 -21.94
CA GLY A 81 11.54 25.18 -23.30
C GLY A 81 10.42 25.34 -24.34
N GLY A 82 10.66 24.78 -25.53
CA GLY A 82 9.72 24.80 -26.65
C GLY A 82 8.59 23.78 -26.57
N ASP A 83 8.73 22.74 -25.74
CA ASP A 83 7.79 21.62 -25.65
C ASP A 83 7.17 21.52 -24.23
N GLY A 84 5.85 21.38 -24.17
CA GLY A 84 5.10 21.09 -22.94
C GLY A 84 5.30 22.00 -21.71
N GLY A 85 4.92 21.49 -20.54
CA GLY A 85 5.32 22.01 -19.22
C GLY A 85 4.71 23.32 -18.73
N LEU A 86 3.82 23.96 -19.52
CA LEU A 86 3.22 25.26 -19.16
C LEU A 86 2.66 25.27 -17.74
N ASP A 87 1.95 24.22 -17.36
CA ASP A 87 1.23 24.17 -16.09
C ASP A 87 2.10 24.43 -14.86
N PHE A 88 3.31 23.87 -14.81
CA PHE A 88 4.23 24.11 -13.69
C PHE A 88 5.00 25.44 -13.83
N HIS A 89 5.37 25.84 -15.05
CA HIS A 89 6.07 27.10 -15.27
C HIS A 89 5.22 28.35 -14.99
N SER A 90 3.91 28.28 -15.24
CA SER A 90 2.98 29.38 -14.95
C SER A 90 2.06 29.13 -13.76
N TYR A 91 2.23 28.02 -13.03
CA TYR A 91 1.35 27.59 -11.94
C TYR A 91 -0.13 27.57 -12.33
N THR A 92 -0.43 27.11 -13.54
CA THR A 92 -1.79 27.02 -14.11
C THR A 92 -2.21 25.57 -14.26
N ASN A 93 -3.48 25.24 -14.09
CA ASN A 93 -4.02 23.89 -14.30
C ASN A 93 -3.33 22.75 -13.52
N ILE A 94 -2.70 23.05 -12.38
CA ILE A 94 -2.17 22.03 -11.48
C ILE A 94 -3.34 21.40 -10.71
N THR A 95 -3.98 20.41 -11.33
CA THR A 95 -5.12 19.67 -10.76
C THR A 95 -4.70 18.26 -10.37
N PRO A 96 -5.55 17.52 -9.61
CA PRO A 96 -5.29 16.11 -9.30
C PRO A 96 -5.15 15.20 -10.52
N GLN A 97 -5.60 15.63 -11.71
CA GLN A 97 -5.47 14.89 -12.97
C GLN A 97 -4.11 15.10 -13.64
N ASN A 98 -3.26 16.00 -13.12
CA ASN A 98 -1.91 16.18 -13.63
C ASN A 98 -1.09 14.92 -13.34
N GLY A 99 -0.60 14.26 -14.40
CA GLY A 99 0.09 12.98 -14.29
C GLY A 99 1.38 13.03 -13.46
N THR A 100 2.05 14.17 -13.43
CA THR A 100 3.24 14.37 -12.58
C THR A 100 2.85 14.41 -11.10
N ILE A 101 1.84 15.21 -10.74
CA ILE A 101 1.34 15.28 -9.36
C ILE A 101 0.81 13.92 -8.89
N GLN A 102 0.01 13.26 -9.73
CA GLN A 102 -0.46 11.91 -9.45
C GLN A 102 0.70 10.92 -9.29
N GLY A 103 1.73 11.04 -10.14
CA GLY A 103 2.95 10.24 -10.06
C GLY A 103 3.66 10.38 -8.72
N VAL A 104 3.82 11.60 -8.19
CA VAL A 104 4.44 11.81 -6.86
C VAL A 104 3.64 11.09 -5.77
N TRP A 105 2.31 11.19 -5.82
CA TRP A 105 1.42 10.53 -4.87
C TRP A 105 1.56 9.01 -4.93
N ASP A 106 1.36 8.42 -6.11
CA ASP A 106 1.34 6.97 -6.30
C ASP A 106 2.73 6.35 -6.04
N ASN A 107 3.78 6.98 -6.56
CA ASN A 107 5.16 6.52 -6.38
C ASN A 107 5.67 6.68 -4.94
N SER A 108 4.93 7.38 -4.06
CA SER A 108 5.25 7.43 -2.63
C SER A 108 4.40 6.44 -1.83
N TYR A 109 3.08 6.40 -2.04
CA TYR A 109 2.19 5.56 -1.23
C TYR A 109 2.29 4.06 -1.54
N ILE A 110 2.61 3.67 -2.78
CA ILE A 110 2.83 2.28 -3.15
C ILE A 110 3.99 1.67 -2.35
N PRO A 111 5.22 2.24 -2.38
CA PRO A 111 6.32 1.70 -1.60
C PRO A 111 6.10 1.87 -0.08
N ILE A 112 5.43 2.93 0.40
CA ILE A 112 5.05 3.04 1.83
C ILE A 112 4.24 1.83 2.29
N ASN A 113 3.24 1.40 1.50
CA ASN A 113 2.42 0.24 1.85
C ASN A 113 3.24 -1.06 1.87
N ASN A 114 4.17 -1.22 0.92
CA ASN A 114 5.10 -2.35 0.90
C ASN A 114 6.03 -2.36 2.13
N LEU A 115 6.62 -1.21 2.46
CA LEU A 115 7.49 -1.02 3.63
C LEU A 115 6.75 -1.25 4.95
N ASN A 116 5.48 -0.88 5.03
CA ASN A 116 4.65 -1.22 6.19
C ASN A 116 4.53 -2.73 6.36
N GLY A 117 4.41 -3.51 5.28
CA GLY A 117 4.47 -4.98 5.34
C GLY A 117 5.81 -5.50 5.84
N VAL A 118 6.92 -4.99 5.29
CA VAL A 118 8.28 -5.35 5.74
C VAL A 118 8.46 -5.08 7.25
N LEU A 119 7.96 -3.94 7.73
CA LEU A 119 8.07 -3.54 9.14
C LEU A 119 7.11 -4.31 10.07
N GLU A 120 5.97 -4.76 9.55
CA GLU A 120 4.97 -5.54 10.29
C GLU A 120 5.42 -6.99 10.49
N PHE A 121 5.97 -7.63 9.45
CA PHE A 121 6.34 -9.06 9.49
C PHE A 121 7.82 -9.31 9.75
N GLY A 122 8.71 -8.39 9.34
CA GLY A 122 10.16 -8.57 9.46
C GLY A 122 10.71 -8.80 10.88
N PRO A 123 10.09 -8.29 11.97
CA PRO A 123 10.50 -8.67 13.33
C PRO A 123 10.43 -10.19 13.58
N GLN A 124 9.48 -10.87 12.93
CA GLN A 124 9.23 -12.31 13.05
C GLN A 124 10.07 -13.15 12.06
N ALA A 125 10.87 -12.51 11.20
CA ALA A 125 11.66 -13.23 10.21
C ALA A 125 12.78 -14.07 10.84
N SER A 126 12.98 -15.26 10.27
CA SER A 126 13.99 -16.24 10.70
C SER A 126 15.37 -15.92 10.12
N VAL A 127 15.94 -14.77 10.52
CA VAL A 127 17.25 -14.26 10.10
C VAL A 127 18.06 -13.80 11.30
N SER A 128 19.38 -13.62 11.13
CA SER A 128 20.24 -13.11 12.21
C SER A 128 19.84 -11.70 12.63
N ASP A 129 20.07 -11.34 13.90
CA ASP A 129 19.72 -10.02 14.42
C ASP A 129 20.44 -8.88 13.69
N ALA A 130 21.69 -9.11 13.27
CA ALA A 130 22.44 -8.15 12.47
C ALA A 130 21.74 -7.83 11.14
N VAL A 131 21.36 -8.87 10.39
CA VAL A 131 20.64 -8.71 9.11
C VAL A 131 19.26 -8.09 9.35
N LYS A 132 18.53 -8.56 10.36
CA LYS A 132 17.21 -8.03 10.73
C LYS A 132 17.26 -6.53 11.02
N ASN A 133 18.20 -6.11 11.85
CA ASN A 133 18.34 -4.71 12.24
C ASN A 133 18.71 -3.82 11.05
N GLN A 134 19.57 -4.30 10.16
CA GLN A 134 19.90 -3.59 8.94
C GLN A 134 18.65 -3.42 8.04
N LEU A 135 17.99 -4.52 7.68
CA LEU A 135 16.85 -4.48 6.74
C LEU A 135 15.68 -3.65 7.29
N LEU A 136 15.36 -3.77 8.59
CA LEU A 136 14.32 -2.95 9.22
C LEU A 136 14.73 -1.49 9.36
N GLY A 137 16.02 -1.20 9.52
CA GLY A 137 16.56 0.16 9.51
C GLY A 137 16.38 0.82 8.15
N GLU A 138 16.78 0.14 7.08
CA GLU A 138 16.56 0.59 5.70
C GLU A 138 15.08 0.81 5.41
N ALA A 139 14.21 -0.10 5.85
CA ALA A 139 12.78 0.03 5.64
C ALA A 139 12.18 1.27 6.32
N LYS A 140 12.64 1.58 7.56
CA LYS A 140 12.23 2.79 8.28
C LYS A 140 12.71 4.06 7.56
N PHE A 141 13.97 4.07 7.12
CA PHE A 141 14.54 5.18 6.38
C PHE A 141 13.74 5.46 5.11
N LEU A 142 13.54 4.45 4.26
CA LEU A 142 12.78 4.61 3.02
C LEU A 142 11.35 5.10 3.28
N ARG A 143 10.68 4.56 4.30
CA ARG A 143 9.30 5.00 4.62
C ARG A 143 9.27 6.46 5.03
N ALA A 144 10.21 6.88 5.88
CA ALA A 144 10.33 8.28 6.29
C ALA A 144 10.67 9.18 5.08
N PHE A 145 11.53 8.71 4.19
CA PHE A 145 11.91 9.42 2.97
C PHE A 145 10.72 9.65 2.03
N TYR A 146 9.90 8.62 1.78
CA TYR A 146 8.68 8.78 0.98
C TYR A 146 7.67 9.73 1.64
N TYR A 147 7.52 9.68 2.96
CA TYR A 147 6.70 10.66 3.67
C TYR A 147 7.26 12.08 3.57
N PHE A 148 8.58 12.24 3.61
CA PHE A 148 9.21 13.54 3.43
C PHE A 148 8.90 14.14 2.07
N LEU A 149 9.01 13.37 0.98
CA LEU A 149 8.64 13.83 -0.37
C LEU A 149 7.17 14.24 -0.47
N LEU A 150 6.27 13.46 0.15
CA LEU A 150 4.85 13.77 0.22
C LEU A 150 4.59 15.07 0.98
N VAL A 151 5.19 15.26 2.15
CA VAL A 151 4.98 16.46 2.98
C VAL A 151 5.54 17.70 2.30
N GLN A 152 6.70 17.60 1.63
CA GLN A 152 7.25 18.72 0.87
C GLN A 152 6.34 19.15 -0.29
N THR A 153 5.66 18.21 -0.94
CA THR A 153 4.82 18.49 -2.11
C THR A 153 3.39 18.89 -1.73
N PHE A 154 2.79 18.24 -0.73
CA PHE A 154 1.36 18.34 -0.43
C PHE A 154 1.05 18.96 0.95
N GLY A 155 2.05 19.13 1.81
CA GLY A 155 1.84 19.57 3.18
C GLY A 155 1.29 18.44 4.06
N ASP A 156 0.09 18.61 4.61
CA ASP A 156 -0.52 17.58 5.46
C ASP A 156 -0.94 16.37 4.61
N VAL A 157 -0.52 15.19 5.04
CA VAL A 157 -0.73 13.94 4.31
C VAL A 157 -1.08 12.80 5.25
N HIS A 158 -1.74 11.80 4.69
CA HIS A 158 -2.24 10.68 5.45
C HIS A 158 -1.10 9.78 5.96
N TYR A 159 -0.81 9.86 7.26
CA TYR A 159 0.23 9.07 7.91
C TYR A 159 -0.28 7.69 8.37
N ARG A 160 0.38 6.62 7.91
CA ARG A 160 0.11 5.22 8.30
C ARG A 160 1.38 4.44 8.48
N THR A 161 1.42 3.72 9.60
CA THR A 161 2.52 2.82 9.95
C THR A 161 2.21 1.34 9.74
N SER A 162 0.98 1.00 9.35
CA SER A 162 0.49 -0.36 9.10
C SER A 162 -0.02 -0.55 7.67
N ARG A 163 -0.07 -1.80 7.21
CA ARG A 163 -0.58 -2.17 5.88
C ARG A 163 -2.10 -1.99 5.80
N ARG A 164 -2.62 -1.64 4.62
CA ARG A 164 -4.06 -1.69 4.35
C ARG A 164 -4.52 -3.16 4.34
N LYS A 165 -5.41 -3.51 5.27
CA LYS A 165 -6.12 -4.81 5.28
C LYS A 165 -7.13 -4.87 4.14
#